data_AF-A0A6C0QAR1-F1
#
_entry.id   AF-A0A6C0QAR1-F1
#
_cell.length_a   1.000
_cell.length_b   1.000
_cell.length_c   1.000
_cell.angle_alpha   90.00
_cell.angle_beta   90.00
_cell.angle_gamma   90.00
#
_symmetry.space_group_name_H-M   'P 1'
#
loop_
_entity.id
_entity.type
_entity.pdbx_description
1 polymer ?
#
loop_
_entity_poly.entity_id
_entity_poly.type
_entity_poly.pdbx_seq_one_letter_code
_entity_poly.pdbx_strand_id
1 'polypeptide(L)'
;MGGWGALSLTVAPDGTVYPCPAAAALPELDAPNVKDHSLAWIWHESRAFNLYRGEEWMSAPCRSCELRARDFGGCRCQAHALTGDAARTDPACHLSPDHALVRDLVDTPTAPEPLPAGAAPTTPSYVHRNHPDDHRAARGHP
;
A
#
# COMPACT_ATOMS: atom_id res chain seq x y z
N MET A 1 4.16 -8.06 -2.86
CA MET A 1 3.98 -7.34 -1.57
C MET A 1 5.07 -7.79 -0.62
N GLY A 2 5.61 -6.90 0.22
CA GLY A 2 6.75 -7.19 1.11
C GLY A 2 6.40 -7.70 2.52
N GLY A 3 5.13 -8.03 2.77
CA GLY A 3 4.63 -8.42 4.09
C GLY A 3 4.13 -7.26 4.96
N TRP A 4 3.10 -7.53 5.75
CA TRP A 4 2.50 -6.57 6.69
C TRP A 4 3.46 -6.23 7.83
N GLY A 5 3.80 -4.95 7.99
CA GLY A 5 4.70 -4.51 9.06
C GLY A 5 6.04 -5.24 9.08
N ALA A 6 6.55 -5.66 7.91
CA ALA A 6 7.79 -6.43 7.80
C ALA A 6 8.99 -5.57 7.33
N LEU A 7 8.72 -4.50 6.57
CA LEU A 7 9.75 -3.66 5.96
C LEU A 7 9.71 -2.20 6.43
N SER A 8 8.52 -1.66 6.63
CA SER A 8 8.34 -0.24 6.95
C SER A 8 7.18 -0.02 7.90
N LEU A 9 7.20 1.14 8.53
CA LEU A 9 6.09 1.74 9.27
C LEU A 9 5.86 3.16 8.75
N THR A 10 4.66 3.69 8.98
CA THR A 10 4.28 5.06 8.64
C THR A 10 3.81 5.77 9.88
N VAL A 11 4.42 6.91 10.23
CA VAL A 11 3.95 7.77 11.30
C VAL A 11 3.15 8.92 10.68
N ALA A 12 1.87 9.00 11.00
CA ALA A 12 0.99 10.09 10.57
C ALA A 12 1.29 11.40 11.35
N PRO A 13 0.86 12.57 10.85
CA PRO A 13 1.15 13.86 11.49
C PRO A 13 0.67 14.00 12.94
N ASP A 14 -0.37 13.25 13.32
CA ASP A 14 -0.92 13.21 14.68
C ASP A 14 -0.12 12.29 15.63
N GLY A 15 0.84 11.52 15.09
CA GLY A 15 1.67 10.54 15.78
C GLY A 15 1.19 9.10 15.64
N THR A 16 0.06 8.84 14.97
CA THR A 16 -0.49 7.49 14.81
C THR A 16 0.39 6.66 13.88
N VAL A 17 0.67 5.40 14.22
CA VAL A 17 1.64 4.55 13.50
C VAL A 17 0.97 3.38 12.82
N TYR A 18 1.23 3.25 11.52
CA TYR A 18 0.64 2.25 10.64
C TYR A 18 1.69 1.29 10.06
N PRO A 19 1.35 0.01 9.84
CA PRO A 19 2.24 -0.99 9.23
C PRO A 19 2.43 -0.81 7.72
N CYS A 20 1.59 0.00 7.07
CA CYS A 20 1.81 0.57 5.76
C CYS A 20 0.96 1.85 5.61
N PRO A 21 1.26 2.75 4.64
CA PRO A 21 0.49 3.99 4.49
C PRO A 21 -1.02 3.77 4.29
N ALA A 22 -1.41 2.72 3.57
CA ALA A 22 -2.81 2.42 3.27
C ALA A 22 -3.59 1.83 4.47
N ALA A 23 -2.90 1.38 5.53
CA ALA A 23 -3.54 0.74 6.68
C ALA A 23 -4.40 1.70 7.51
N ALA A 24 -4.25 3.01 7.32
CA ALA A 24 -5.14 4.03 7.90
C ALA A 24 -6.61 3.87 7.45
N ALA A 25 -6.87 3.19 6.34
CA ALA A 25 -8.23 2.92 5.86
C ALA A 25 -8.92 1.74 6.57
N LEU A 26 -8.22 1.00 7.45
CA LEU A 26 -8.80 -0.15 8.14
C LEU A 26 -9.51 0.29 9.45
N PRO A 27 -10.83 0.08 9.58
CA PRO A 27 -11.62 0.63 10.69
C PRO A 27 -11.33 0.03 12.07
N GLU A 28 -10.67 -1.13 12.16
CA GLU A 28 -10.47 -1.88 13.42
C GLU A 28 -9.00 -2.19 13.73
N LEU A 29 -8.10 -1.37 13.19
CA LEU A 29 -6.66 -1.61 13.33
C LEU A 29 -6.13 -1.35 14.75
N ASP A 30 -6.79 -0.46 15.51
CA ASP A 30 -6.32 0.01 16.83
C ASP A 30 -4.84 0.45 16.76
N ALA A 31 -4.58 1.40 15.85
CA ALA A 31 -3.23 1.84 15.54
C ALA A 31 -2.63 2.66 16.71
N PRO A 32 -1.46 2.28 17.24
CA PRO A 32 -0.86 2.95 18.38
C PRO A 32 -0.26 4.31 18.00
N ASN A 33 -0.08 5.19 18.98
CA ASN A 33 0.53 6.51 18.78
C ASN A 33 1.93 6.59 19.43
N VAL A 34 2.88 7.27 18.78
CA VAL A 34 4.24 7.47 19.31
C VAL A 34 4.31 8.30 20.59
N LYS A 35 3.24 9.03 20.92
CA LYS A 35 3.12 9.78 22.18
C LYS A 35 2.93 8.85 23.39
N ASP A 36 2.38 7.66 23.16
CA ASP A 36 2.02 6.71 24.21
C ASP A 36 2.98 5.51 24.28
N HIS A 37 3.53 5.10 23.14
CA HIS A 37 4.43 3.95 23.03
C HIS A 37 5.68 4.24 22.20
N SER A 38 6.81 3.61 22.56
CA SER A 38 8.03 3.68 21.74
C SER A 38 7.84 2.98 20.38
N LEU A 39 8.54 3.44 19.33
CA LEU A 39 8.51 2.79 18.02
C LEU A 39 8.92 1.31 18.06
N ALA A 40 9.86 0.94 18.94
CA ALA A 40 10.26 -0.45 19.12
C ALA A 40 9.11 -1.31 19.65
N TRP A 41 8.39 -0.83 20.67
CA TRP A 41 7.20 -1.51 21.17
C TRP A 41 6.11 -1.58 20.11
N ILE A 42 5.85 -0.48 19.40
CA ILE A 42 4.86 -0.45 18.32
C ILE A 42 5.19 -1.49 17.25
N TRP A 43 6.45 -1.57 16.84
CA TRP A 43 6.89 -2.51 15.83
C TRP A 43 6.79 -3.95 16.27
N HIS A 44 7.24 -4.30 17.48
CA HIS A 44 7.34 -5.70 17.91
C HIS A 44 6.09 -6.22 18.61
N GLU A 45 5.42 -5.39 19.41
CA GLU A 45 4.41 -5.83 20.38
C GLU A 45 2.98 -5.40 20.01
N SER A 46 2.81 -4.31 19.26
CA SER A 46 1.45 -3.80 19.02
C SER A 46 0.59 -4.79 18.24
N ARG A 47 -0.70 -4.87 18.61
CA ARG A 47 -1.69 -5.67 17.90
C ARG A 47 -1.73 -5.27 16.42
N ALA A 48 -1.79 -3.97 16.13
CA ALA A 48 -1.85 -3.44 14.76
C ALA A 48 -0.75 -4.02 13.83
N PHE A 49 0.49 -4.13 14.31
CA PHE A 49 1.61 -4.65 13.52
C PHE A 49 1.63 -6.18 13.44
N ASN A 50 1.06 -6.89 14.41
CA ASN A 50 1.09 -8.35 14.46
C ASN A 50 -0.15 -9.03 13.85
N LEU A 51 -1.26 -8.31 13.61
CA LEU A 51 -2.51 -8.87 13.07
C LEU A 51 -2.33 -9.73 11.80
N TYR A 52 -1.51 -9.26 10.85
CA TYR A 52 -1.28 -9.94 9.58
C TYR A 52 0.21 -10.20 9.30
N ARG A 53 1.04 -10.17 10.36
CA ARG A 53 2.48 -10.44 10.22
C ARG A 53 2.73 -11.94 10.15
N GLY A 54 3.68 -12.34 9.31
CA GLY A 54 4.00 -13.75 9.09
C GLY A 54 2.88 -14.48 8.33
N GLU A 55 2.75 -15.79 8.59
CA GLU A 55 1.91 -16.70 7.82
C GLU A 55 0.73 -17.29 8.62
N GLU A 56 0.74 -17.17 9.95
CA GLU A 56 -0.16 -17.91 10.84
C GLU A 56 -1.65 -17.51 10.69
N TRP A 57 -1.88 -16.24 10.36
CA TRP A 57 -3.22 -15.67 10.16
C TRP A 57 -3.88 -16.13 8.85
N MET A 58 -3.11 -16.65 7.89
CA MET A 58 -3.59 -16.87 6.52
C MET A 58 -4.66 -17.96 6.46
N SER A 59 -5.72 -17.75 5.70
CA SER A 59 -6.71 -18.76 5.35
C SER A 59 -6.36 -19.45 4.02
N ALA A 60 -7.10 -20.49 3.63
CA ALA A 60 -6.97 -21.07 2.30
C ALA A 60 -7.46 -20.05 1.23
N PRO A 61 -6.82 -19.98 0.04
CA PRO A 61 -5.73 -20.83 -0.45
C PRO A 61 -4.33 -20.47 0.05
N CYS A 62 -4.14 -19.29 0.67
CA CYS A 62 -2.82 -18.79 1.06
C CYS A 62 -2.08 -19.72 2.04
N ARG A 63 -2.79 -20.29 3.03
CA ARG A 63 -2.19 -21.17 4.06
C ARG A 63 -1.40 -22.35 3.47
N SER A 64 -1.85 -22.90 2.35
CA SER A 64 -1.20 -24.02 1.65
C SER A 64 -0.44 -23.61 0.40
N CYS A 65 -0.41 -22.32 0.05
CA CYS A 65 0.25 -21.83 -1.14
C CYS A 65 1.78 -21.87 -0.99
N GLU A 66 2.49 -22.20 -2.07
CA GLU A 66 3.96 -22.18 -2.12
C GLU A 66 4.54 -20.76 -2.07
N LEU A 67 3.76 -19.75 -2.49
CA LEU A 67 4.19 -18.35 -2.53
C LEU A 67 3.93 -17.58 -1.23
N ARG A 68 3.31 -18.21 -0.21
CA ARG A 68 2.84 -17.51 0.99
C ARG A 68 3.96 -16.79 1.77
N ALA A 69 5.16 -17.37 1.81
CA ALA A 69 6.34 -16.76 2.45
C ALA A 69 7.03 -15.69 1.57
N ARG A 70 6.58 -15.55 0.31
CA ARG A 70 7.14 -14.59 -0.66
C ARG A 70 6.27 -13.36 -0.81
N ASP A 71 4.95 -13.53 -0.94
CA ASP A 71 4.02 -12.43 -1.16
C ASP A 71 3.16 -12.08 0.07
N PHE A 72 3.19 -12.92 1.10
CA PHE A 72 2.42 -12.80 2.33
C PHE A 72 0.92 -12.62 2.09
N GLY A 73 0.39 -13.33 1.08
CA GLY A 73 -1.03 -13.34 0.73
C GLY A 73 -1.49 -12.10 -0.05
N GLY A 74 -0.60 -11.14 -0.33
CA GLY A 74 -0.89 -9.88 -1.02
C GLY A 74 -1.20 -8.71 -0.08
N CYS A 75 -1.92 -7.70 -0.58
CA CYS A 75 -2.26 -6.47 0.13
C CYS A 75 -3.52 -6.60 1.00
N ARG A 76 -3.37 -6.44 2.32
CA ARG A 76 -4.50 -6.50 3.28
C ARG A 76 -5.49 -5.34 3.09
N CYS A 77 -4.98 -4.17 2.72
CA CYS A 77 -5.81 -2.99 2.49
C CYS A 77 -6.65 -3.14 1.22
N GLN A 78 -6.11 -3.77 0.17
CA GLN A 78 -6.89 -4.08 -1.05
C GLN A 78 -7.90 -5.19 -0.79
N ALA A 79 -7.51 -6.24 -0.07
CA ALA A 79 -8.45 -7.29 0.35
C ALA A 79 -9.65 -6.70 1.09
N HIS A 80 -9.41 -5.83 2.08
CA HIS A 80 -10.50 -5.14 2.78
C HIS A 80 -11.34 -4.24 1.87
N ALA A 81 -10.69 -3.41 1.04
CA ALA A 81 -11.41 -2.46 0.18
C ALA A 81 -12.37 -3.15 -0.81
N LEU A 82 -12.00 -4.33 -1.31
CA LEU A 82 -12.78 -5.06 -2.31
C LEU A 82 -13.75 -6.07 -1.70
N THR A 83 -13.42 -6.65 -0.54
CA THR A 83 -14.20 -7.77 0.03
C THR A 83 -14.85 -7.44 1.37
N GLY A 84 -14.50 -6.30 1.99
CA GLY A 84 -14.86 -5.97 3.36
C GLY A 84 -13.99 -6.65 4.42
N ASP A 85 -13.11 -7.59 4.04
CA ASP A 85 -12.31 -8.37 4.99
C ASP A 85 -10.81 -8.36 4.62
N ALA A 86 -9.99 -7.81 5.51
CA ALA A 86 -8.54 -7.72 5.35
C ALA A 86 -7.83 -9.09 5.43
N ALA A 87 -8.46 -10.10 6.04
CA ALA A 87 -7.92 -11.45 6.17
C ALA A 87 -8.13 -12.31 4.92
N ARG A 88 -8.96 -11.87 3.96
CA ARG A 88 -9.16 -12.59 2.69
C ARG A 88 -7.94 -12.53 1.79
N THR A 89 -7.79 -13.54 0.94
CA THR A 89 -6.78 -13.53 -0.13
C THR A 89 -6.96 -12.31 -1.00
N ASP A 90 -5.87 -11.59 -1.27
CA ASP A 90 -5.90 -10.39 -2.09
C ASP A 90 -6.55 -10.70 -3.47
N PRO A 91 -7.65 -10.04 -3.86
CA PRO A 91 -8.31 -10.25 -5.15
C PRO A 91 -7.43 -10.05 -6.38
N ALA A 92 -6.29 -9.34 -6.28
CA ALA A 92 -5.31 -9.29 -7.38
C ALA A 92 -4.70 -10.67 -7.70
N CYS A 93 -4.67 -11.59 -6.74
CA CYS A 93 -4.21 -12.96 -6.98
C CYS A 93 -5.25 -13.76 -7.78
N HIS A 94 -4.83 -14.39 -8.87
CA HIS A 94 -5.68 -15.25 -9.70
C HIS A 94 -6.25 -16.48 -8.97
N LEU A 95 -5.66 -16.87 -7.83
CA LEU A 95 -6.17 -17.93 -6.97
C LEU A 95 -7.21 -17.44 -5.94
N SER A 96 -7.41 -16.12 -5.82
CA SER A 96 -8.40 -15.58 -4.90
C SER A 96 -9.81 -16.00 -5.35
N PRO A 97 -10.68 -16.48 -4.43
CA PRO A 97 -12.10 -16.69 -4.73
C PRO A 97 -12.80 -15.42 -5.23
N ASP A 98 -12.27 -14.25 -4.87
CA ASP A 98 -12.82 -12.94 -5.22
C ASP A 98 -12.12 -12.30 -6.43
N HIS A 99 -11.28 -13.05 -7.17
CA HIS A 99 -10.52 -12.51 -8.29
C HIS A 99 -11.40 -11.84 -9.36
N ALA A 100 -12.64 -12.32 -9.52
CA ALA A 100 -13.62 -11.74 -10.42
C ALA A 100 -13.88 -10.24 -10.16
N LEU A 101 -13.81 -9.78 -8.90
CA LEU A 101 -13.98 -8.36 -8.56
C LEU A 101 -12.98 -7.46 -9.28
N VAL A 102 -11.73 -7.92 -9.42
CA VAL A 102 -10.69 -7.17 -10.14
C VAL A 102 -10.89 -7.28 -11.64
N ARG A 103 -11.29 -8.46 -12.13
CA ARG A 103 -11.57 -8.68 -13.56
C ARG A 103 -12.70 -7.81 -14.06
N ASP A 104 -13.81 -7.75 -13.33
CA ASP A 104 -14.99 -6.97 -13.70
C ASP A 104 -14.66 -5.47 -13.79
N LEU A 105 -13.82 -4.95 -12.88
CA LEU A 105 -13.36 -3.56 -12.91
C LEU A 105 -12.46 -3.24 -14.11
N VAL A 106 -11.65 -4.20 -14.57
CA VAL A 106 -10.74 -4.03 -15.71
C VAL A 106 -11.46 -4.21 -17.05
N ASP A 107 -12.37 -5.18 -17.11
CA ASP A 107 -13.08 -5.54 -18.33
C ASP A 107 -14.27 -4.60 -18.62
N THR A 108 -14.70 -3.80 -17.63
CA THR A 108 -15.67 -2.72 -17.83
C THR A 108 -15.02 -1.56 -18.60
N PRO A 109 -15.43 -1.27 -19.84
CA PRO A 109 -14.87 -0.14 -20.57
C PRO A 109 -15.35 1.16 -19.92
N THR A 110 -14.48 1.80 -19.14
CA THR A 110 -14.65 3.21 -18.80
C THR A 110 -14.40 4.02 -20.05
N ALA A 111 -15.44 4.65 -20.59
CA ALA A 111 -15.25 5.74 -21.54
C ALA A 111 -14.29 6.75 -20.89
N PRO A 112 -13.23 7.20 -21.58
CA PRO A 112 -12.37 8.24 -21.03
C PRO A 112 -13.26 9.43 -20.67
N GLU A 113 -13.11 9.94 -19.46
CA GLU A 113 -13.76 11.19 -19.08
C GLU A 113 -13.35 12.25 -20.10
N PRO A 114 -14.30 12.95 -20.74
CA PRO A 114 -13.95 14.00 -21.69
C PRO A 114 -13.07 15.01 -20.97
N LEU A 115 -11.87 15.28 -21.50
CA LEU A 115 -11.07 16.40 -21.02
C LEU A 115 -11.96 17.66 -21.01
N PRO A 116 -11.94 18.46 -19.94
CA PRO A 116 -12.75 19.66 -19.87
C PRO A 116 -12.49 20.51 -21.13
N ALA A 117 -13.57 20.79 -21.87
CA ALA A 117 -13.50 21.53 -23.12
C ALA A 117 -12.85 22.90 -22.86
N GLY A 118 -11.64 23.10 -23.35
CA GLY A 118 -10.88 24.35 -23.19
C GLY A 118 -9.57 24.24 -22.39
N ALA A 119 -9.20 23.08 -21.87
CA ALA A 119 -7.85 22.88 -21.34
C ALA A 119 -6.83 22.81 -22.49
N ALA A 120 -6.31 23.96 -22.92
CA ALA A 120 -5.06 24.00 -23.65
C ALA A 120 -3.98 23.27 -22.82
N PRO A 121 -3.02 22.56 -23.44
CA PRO A 121 -1.91 21.97 -22.71
C PRO A 121 -1.13 23.12 -22.05
N THR A 122 -1.41 23.38 -20.78
CA THR A 122 -0.57 24.24 -19.97
C THR A 122 0.66 23.43 -19.67
N THR A 123 1.81 23.82 -20.25
CA THR A 123 3.09 23.32 -19.78
C THR A 123 3.15 23.61 -18.29
N PRO A 124 3.14 22.60 -17.41
CA PRO A 124 3.25 22.89 -16.00
C PRO A 124 4.64 23.47 -15.75
N SER A 125 4.70 24.68 -15.18
CA SER A 125 5.96 25.30 -14.77
C SER A 125 6.44 24.67 -13.47
N TYR A 126 6.78 23.37 -13.53
CA TYR A 126 7.47 22.74 -12.42
C TYR A 126 8.88 23.33 -12.34
N VAL A 127 9.14 24.08 -11.27
CA VAL A 127 10.51 24.46 -10.89
C VAL A 127 11.10 23.27 -10.14
N HIS A 128 11.89 22.46 -10.84
CA HIS A 128 12.76 21.50 -10.17
C HIS A 128 13.83 22.28 -9.41
N ARG A 129 13.76 22.27 -8.07
CA ARG A 129 14.91 22.68 -7.25
C ARG A 129 15.94 21.57 -7.34
N ASN A 130 16.98 21.79 -8.13
CA ASN A 130 18.16 20.92 -8.11
C ASN A 130 18.77 20.94 -6.71
N HIS A 131 19.37 19.81 -6.31
CA HIS A 131 20.19 19.76 -5.11
C HIS A 131 21.34 20.76 -5.29
N PRO A 132 21.72 21.56 -4.27
CA PRO A 132 22.77 22.58 -4.39
C PRO A 132 24.15 22.06 -4.85
N ASP A 133 24.34 20.74 -4.95
CA ASP A 133 25.59 20.09 -5.33
C ASP A 133 25.67 19.67 -6.82
N ASP A 134 24.61 19.84 -7.62
CA ASP A 134 24.56 19.39 -9.02
C ASP A 134 25.32 20.28 -10.02
N HIS A 135 26.16 21.19 -9.56
CA HIS A 135 26.87 22.16 -10.42
C HIS A 135 28.04 21.61 -11.25
N ARG A 136 28.22 20.29 -11.42
CA ARG A 136 29.44 19.74 -12.02
C ARG A 136 29.32 19.03 -13.38
N ALA A 137 28.15 18.94 -14.00
CA ALA A 137 28.00 18.20 -15.26
C ALA A 137 27.32 18.98 -16.38
N ALA A 138 27.79 20.19 -16.70
CA ALA A 138 27.44 20.87 -17.95
C ALA A 138 28.53 21.86 -18.38
N ARG A 139 29.72 21.35 -18.72
CA ARG A 139 30.65 22.04 -19.62
C ARG A 139 31.24 21.02 -20.59
N GLY A 140 30.85 21.14 -21.86
CA GLY A 140 31.47 20.41 -22.96
C GLY A 140 30.52 20.13 -24.12
N HIS A 141 30.14 21.17 -24.87
CA HIS A 141 29.90 21.05 -26.32
C HIS A 141 31.28 20.85 -27.02
N PRO A 142 31.33 20.18 -28.17
CA PRO A 142 30.96 20.82 -29.45
C PRO A 142 29.59 20.40 -29.98
#